data_AF-A0A9Q0KY93-F1
#
_entry.id   AF-A0A9Q0KY93-F1
#
_cell.length_a   1.000
_cell.length_b   1.000
_cell.length_c   1.000
_cell.angle_alpha   90.00
_cell.angle_beta   90.00
_cell.angle_gamma   90.00
#
_symmetry.space_group_name_H-M   'P 1'
#
loop_
_entity.id
_entity.type
_entity.pdbx_description
1 polymer ?
#
loop_
_entity_poly.entity_id
_entity_poly.type
_entity_poly.pdbx_seq_one_letter_code
_entity_poly.pdbx_strand_id
1 'polypeptide(L)'
;MRPSADLKGTKNETSAFEFQNIGLKNGGCPLGTVPILRIQLEDILRAGSLIKFGKNHDNDLPHHYAVAGLGNKGFRQHIYGASVVLNLWNPKLRRPGQFSLAQIWVSAGNNFIEAGWHVSPKLYNDEHTHLFVLWTSDGYTHFCYNVICPGFIQMSKNIAPGSILNPVSTYNGAQHEIYLSIVKDATNGDWVVRVGEDQGDEVVIGFWPKHLFNYLIERATTLQWGGEIHGPTPLPEMGSGHFPQEGFGKASYISKIRVMNQLRQENFRNVTLKEITSQYIDVPNCYKSSMGQSEERGTYMLFGGPGGDCLRTPGQTSSKKIKHHFLLNSSFNSH
;
A
#
# COMPACT_ATOMS: atom_id res chain seq x y z
N MET A 1 12.65 4.28 21.33
CA MET A 1 13.70 5.13 20.72
C MET A 1 13.20 5.59 19.38
N ARG A 2 13.35 6.87 19.02
CA ARG A 2 13.07 7.32 17.65
C ARG A 2 14.07 6.65 16.69
N PRO A 3 13.68 6.25 15.47
CA PRO A 3 14.62 5.81 14.44
C PRO A 3 15.71 6.86 14.20
N SER A 4 16.94 6.42 13.95
CA SER A 4 18.12 7.29 13.85
C SER A 4 18.58 7.51 12.41
N ALA A 5 17.79 7.13 11.41
CA ALA A 5 18.02 7.55 10.02
C ALA A 5 18.30 9.05 9.99
N ASP A 6 19.52 9.40 9.59
CA ASP A 6 20.10 10.73 9.65
C ASP A 6 19.14 11.78 9.07
N LEU A 7 18.57 12.62 9.94
CA LEU A 7 17.76 13.79 9.56
C LEU A 7 18.70 14.89 9.04
N LYS A 8 19.29 14.69 7.87
CA LYS A 8 19.89 15.80 7.12
C LYS A 8 18.79 16.58 6.41
N GLY A 9 18.27 17.59 7.10
CA GLY A 9 17.54 18.70 6.50
C GLY A 9 16.03 18.61 6.57
N THR A 10 15.45 18.80 7.77
CA THR A 10 14.09 19.36 7.86
C THR A 10 14.18 20.86 7.53
N LYS A 11 14.23 21.20 6.24
CA LYS A 11 13.89 22.54 5.76
C LYS A 11 12.39 22.59 5.48
N ASN A 12 11.79 23.77 5.62
CA ASN A 12 10.35 24.03 5.61
C ASN A 12 9.56 23.11 4.67
N GLU A 13 8.54 22.46 5.24
CA GLU A 13 7.63 21.53 4.57
C GLU A 13 6.80 22.25 3.51
N THR A 14 7.27 22.22 2.27
CA THR A 14 6.45 22.49 1.09
C THR A 14 6.40 21.20 0.27
N SER A 15 5.48 20.30 0.61
CA SER A 15 5.14 19.18 -0.28
C SER A 15 4.28 19.71 -1.43
N ALA A 16 4.48 19.24 -2.67
CA ALA A 16 3.58 19.54 -3.79
C ALA A 16 2.17 18.92 -3.61
N PHE A 17 1.94 18.16 -2.54
CA PHE A 17 0.63 17.71 -2.10
C PHE A 17 0.05 18.62 -1.03
N GLU A 18 -1.20 19.04 -1.23
CA GLU A 18 -2.03 19.54 -0.16
C GLU A 18 -2.63 18.34 0.58
N PHE A 19 -1.92 17.86 1.59
CA PHE A 19 -2.56 17.06 2.62
C PHE A 19 -3.57 17.96 3.32
N GLN A 20 -4.86 17.62 3.25
CA GLN A 20 -5.87 18.43 3.93
C GLN A 20 -5.52 18.47 5.42
N ASN A 21 -5.17 19.66 5.92
CA ASN A 21 -4.54 19.86 7.22
C ASN A 21 -5.27 19.10 8.34
N ILE A 22 -4.74 17.93 8.72
CA ILE A 22 -5.14 17.25 9.96
C ILE A 22 -4.39 17.97 11.07
N GLY A 23 -4.88 19.13 11.47
CA GLY A 23 -4.22 19.98 12.46
C GLY A 23 -5.17 20.97 13.10
N LEU A 24 -4.76 21.51 14.25
CA LEU A 24 -5.42 22.69 14.82
C LEU A 24 -5.28 23.86 13.83
N LYS A 25 -6.18 24.85 13.90
CA LYS A 25 -6.28 26.00 12.96
C LYS A 25 -4.98 26.79 12.70
N ASN A 26 -3.88 26.49 13.41
CA ASN A 26 -2.60 27.18 13.36
C ASN A 26 -1.48 26.37 12.65
N GLY A 27 -1.82 25.46 11.73
CA GLY A 27 -0.83 24.85 10.83
C GLY A 27 -0.02 23.69 11.42
N GLY A 28 -0.62 22.87 12.29
CA GLY A 28 -0.02 21.59 12.73
C GLY A 28 -0.22 21.28 14.22
N CYS A 29 0.41 20.18 14.66
CA CYS A 29 0.38 19.71 16.05
C CYS A 29 1.51 20.34 16.91
N PRO A 30 1.25 20.70 18.18
CA PRO A 30 2.28 21.16 19.12
C PRO A 30 3.49 20.22 19.22
N LEU A 31 4.64 20.77 19.65
CA LEU A 31 5.85 19.97 19.81
C LEU A 31 5.63 18.82 20.80
N GLY A 32 5.99 17.59 20.39
CA GLY A 32 5.75 16.38 21.16
C GLY A 32 4.40 15.70 20.89
N THR A 33 3.57 16.24 20.00
CA THR A 33 2.28 15.66 19.61
C THR A 33 2.23 15.34 18.12
N VAL A 34 1.31 14.46 17.73
CA VAL A 34 1.03 14.07 16.34
C VAL A 34 -0.47 14.12 16.09
N PRO A 35 -0.92 14.43 14.86
CA PRO A 35 -2.34 14.44 14.55
C PRO A 35 -2.91 13.03 14.51
N ILE A 36 -3.98 12.78 15.26
CA ILE A 36 -4.68 11.50 15.25
C ILE A 36 -6.06 11.72 14.63
N LEU A 37 -6.39 10.92 13.61
CA LEU A 37 -7.73 10.97 13.02
C LEU A 37 -8.77 10.58 14.09
N ARG A 38 -9.75 11.47 14.30
CA ARG A 38 -10.78 11.26 15.31
C ARG A 38 -11.74 10.17 14.85
N ILE A 39 -11.83 9.08 15.61
CA ILE A 39 -12.83 8.04 15.43
C ILE A 39 -14.12 8.49 16.14
N GLN A 40 -15.22 8.57 15.40
CA GLN A 40 -16.55 8.90 15.92
C GLN A 40 -17.38 7.64 16.19
N LEU A 41 -18.47 7.79 16.96
CA LEU A 41 -19.38 6.69 17.25
C LEU A 41 -19.97 6.10 15.95
N GLU A 42 -20.30 6.96 14.98
CA GLU A 42 -20.78 6.56 13.65
C GLU A 42 -19.78 5.65 12.91
N ASP A 43 -18.48 5.89 13.05
CA ASP A 43 -17.43 5.08 12.44
C ASP A 43 -17.40 3.67 13.04
N ILE A 44 -17.56 3.59 14.36
CA ILE A 44 -17.62 2.32 15.10
C ILE A 44 -18.88 1.55 14.71
N LEU A 45 -20.03 2.23 14.63
CA LEU A 45 -21.31 1.62 14.24
C LEU A 45 -21.27 1.08 12.81
N ARG A 46 -20.62 1.80 11.88
CA ARG A 46 -20.44 1.37 10.48
C ARG A 46 -19.59 0.12 10.34
N ALA A 47 -18.58 -0.07 11.20
CA ALA A 47 -17.82 -1.32 11.27
C ALA A 47 -18.53 -2.43 12.06
N GLY A 48 -19.64 -2.12 12.73
CA GLY A 48 -20.44 -3.05 13.51
C GLY A 48 -19.91 -3.33 14.92
N SER A 49 -18.66 -3.00 15.24
CA SER A 49 -18.12 -2.94 16.61
C SER A 49 -16.73 -2.30 16.65
N LEU A 50 -16.28 -1.91 17.85
CA LEU A 50 -14.91 -1.41 18.07
C LEU A 50 -13.85 -2.47 17.72
N ILE A 51 -14.17 -3.75 17.93
CA ILE A 51 -13.27 -4.88 17.64
C ILE A 51 -13.13 -5.09 16.12
N LYS A 52 -14.19 -4.81 15.35
CA LYS A 52 -14.23 -4.92 13.89
C LYS A 52 -13.76 -3.64 13.19
N PHE A 53 -13.78 -2.49 13.86
CA PHE A 53 -13.29 -1.23 13.29
C PHE A 53 -11.78 -1.35 13.01
N GLY A 54 -11.37 -1.09 11.77
CA GLY A 54 -10.00 -1.32 11.31
C GLY A 54 -9.61 -2.78 11.06
N LYS A 55 -10.57 -3.73 11.11
CA LYS A 55 -10.39 -5.16 10.78
C LYS A 55 -11.49 -5.64 9.82
N ASN A 56 -11.14 -5.97 8.58
CA ASN A 56 -12.07 -6.64 7.66
C ASN A 56 -12.22 -8.13 8.01
N HIS A 57 -13.40 -8.48 8.53
CA HIS A 57 -13.84 -9.86 8.76
C HIS A 57 -14.84 -10.37 7.71
N ASP A 58 -15.17 -9.58 6.67
CA ASP A 58 -16.12 -9.98 5.63
C ASP A 58 -15.42 -10.83 4.55
N ASN A 59 -14.83 -11.95 4.98
CA ASN A 59 -14.07 -12.90 4.13
C ASN A 59 -14.90 -13.55 3.02
N ASP A 60 -16.23 -13.43 3.09
CA ASP A 60 -17.17 -14.00 2.12
C ASP A 60 -17.46 -13.05 0.95
N LEU A 61 -17.02 -11.78 1.03
CA LEU A 61 -17.16 -10.82 -0.06
C LEU A 61 -16.03 -10.98 -1.09
N PRO A 62 -16.33 -10.78 -2.39
CA PRO A 62 -15.29 -10.83 -3.42
C PRO A 62 -14.14 -9.86 -3.16
N HIS A 63 -12.95 -10.31 -3.53
CA HIS A 63 -11.69 -9.57 -3.44
C HIS A 63 -10.89 -9.89 -4.70
N HIS A 64 -10.65 -8.86 -5.51
CA HIS A 64 -9.98 -8.96 -6.80
C HIS A 64 -8.68 -8.17 -6.82
N TYR A 65 -7.74 -8.65 -7.64
CA TYR A 65 -6.34 -8.21 -7.61
C TYR A 65 -5.83 -7.96 -9.02
N ALA A 66 -4.98 -6.95 -9.16
CA ALA A 66 -4.04 -6.82 -10.26
C ALA A 66 -2.67 -6.46 -9.65
N VAL A 67 -1.86 -7.49 -9.38
CA VAL A 67 -0.62 -7.36 -8.60
C VAL A 67 0.57 -8.03 -9.29
N ALA A 68 1.76 -7.52 -9.01
CA ALA A 68 3.03 -8.11 -9.42
C ALA A 68 4.02 -8.10 -8.25
N GLY A 69 5.10 -8.86 -8.36
CA GLY A 69 6.09 -8.91 -7.30
C GLY A 69 7.31 -9.76 -7.58
N LEU A 70 8.23 -9.71 -6.63
CA LEU A 70 9.47 -10.47 -6.57
C LEU A 70 9.60 -11.18 -5.22
N GLY A 71 10.32 -12.31 -5.18
CA GLY A 71 10.66 -12.99 -3.92
C GLY A 71 10.24 -14.45 -3.74
N ASN A 72 9.70 -15.12 -4.78
CA ASN A 72 9.09 -16.45 -4.62
C ASN A 72 9.73 -17.62 -5.42
N LYS A 73 10.89 -17.42 -6.06
CA LYS A 73 11.56 -18.48 -6.83
C LYS A 73 13.02 -18.67 -6.41
N GLY A 74 13.29 -19.51 -5.41
CA GLY A 74 14.64 -20.06 -5.12
C GLY A 74 15.76 -19.07 -4.74
N PHE A 75 15.56 -17.77 -4.95
CA PHE A 75 16.49 -16.70 -4.62
C PHE A 75 16.07 -16.09 -3.29
N ARG A 76 16.93 -16.21 -2.28
CA ARG A 76 16.82 -15.44 -1.03
C ARG A 76 17.11 -13.98 -1.35
N GLN A 77 16.09 -13.24 -1.77
CA GLN A 77 16.23 -11.79 -1.90
C GLN A 77 16.38 -11.21 -0.49
N HIS A 78 17.41 -10.38 -0.33
CA HIS A 78 17.59 -9.61 0.89
C HIS A 78 16.94 -8.25 0.64
N ILE A 79 15.73 -8.05 1.16
CA ILE A 79 14.99 -6.81 0.97
C ILE A 79 15.00 -6.07 2.30
N TYR A 80 15.68 -4.94 2.33
CA TYR A 80 15.71 -4.04 3.49
C TYR A 80 14.87 -2.79 3.26
N GLY A 81 14.41 -2.56 2.03
CA GLY A 81 13.48 -1.50 1.74
C GLY A 81 12.93 -1.59 0.32
N ALA A 82 11.85 -0.86 0.09
CA ALA A 82 11.23 -0.70 -1.21
C ALA A 82 10.72 0.73 -1.36
N SER A 83 10.73 1.25 -2.59
CA SER A 83 10.10 2.53 -2.91
C SER A 83 9.36 2.46 -4.23
N VAL A 84 8.30 3.25 -4.35
CA VAL A 84 7.53 3.43 -5.58
C VAL A 84 7.02 4.85 -5.72
N VAL A 85 6.61 5.18 -6.93
CA VAL A 85 5.74 6.32 -7.22
C VAL A 85 4.35 5.79 -7.58
N LEU A 86 3.34 6.12 -6.79
CA LEU A 86 1.95 5.75 -7.01
C LEU A 86 1.20 6.88 -7.70
N ASN A 87 0.55 6.59 -8.81
CA ASN A 87 -0.41 7.50 -9.41
C ASN A 87 -1.70 7.55 -8.58
N LEU A 88 -2.21 8.75 -8.31
CA LEU A 88 -3.36 8.97 -7.44
C LEU A 88 -4.65 9.04 -8.24
N TRP A 89 -5.62 8.20 -7.88
CA TRP A 89 -6.98 8.25 -8.41
C TRP A 89 -7.98 8.28 -7.25
N ASN A 90 -9.18 8.77 -7.53
CA ASN A 90 -10.32 8.64 -6.62
C ASN A 90 -11.37 7.71 -7.24
N PRO A 91 -11.19 6.38 -7.09
CA PRO A 91 -12.13 5.41 -7.62
C PRO A 91 -13.53 5.56 -7.02
N LYS A 92 -14.56 5.65 -7.87
CA LYS A 92 -15.98 5.65 -7.49
C LYS A 92 -16.49 4.25 -7.17
N LEU A 93 -16.75 4.04 -5.90
CA LEU A 93 -17.27 2.77 -5.41
C LEU A 93 -18.75 2.62 -5.77
N ARG A 94 -19.13 1.45 -6.30
CA ARG A 94 -20.49 1.19 -6.80
C ARG A 94 -21.44 0.69 -5.72
N ARG A 95 -20.91 0.25 -4.57
CA ARG A 95 -21.72 -0.22 -3.43
C ARG A 95 -21.14 0.21 -2.10
N PRO A 96 -22.00 0.43 -1.09
CA PRO A 96 -21.57 0.54 0.29
C PRO A 96 -20.76 -0.69 0.71
N GLY A 97 -19.68 -0.44 1.46
CA GLY A 97 -18.78 -1.49 1.95
C GLY A 97 -17.71 -1.94 0.95
N GLN A 98 -17.67 -1.37 -0.27
CA GLN A 98 -16.52 -1.54 -1.15
C GLN A 98 -15.32 -0.71 -0.66
N PHE A 99 -14.13 -1.14 -1.02
CA PHE A 99 -12.94 -0.30 -1.04
C PHE A 99 -12.11 -0.60 -2.29
N SER A 100 -11.32 0.37 -2.72
CA SER A 100 -10.29 0.15 -3.74
C SER A 100 -9.01 0.89 -3.39
N LEU A 101 -7.87 0.30 -3.78
CA LEU A 101 -6.55 0.75 -3.37
C LEU A 101 -5.47 0.54 -4.43
N ALA A 102 -4.37 1.25 -4.26
CA ALA A 102 -3.08 0.97 -4.88
C ALA A 102 -1.97 1.06 -3.83
N GLN A 103 -1.05 0.10 -3.82
CA GLN A 103 -0.10 -0.01 -2.71
C GLN A 103 1.18 -0.75 -3.04
N ILE A 104 2.08 -0.75 -2.04
CA ILE A 104 3.25 -1.63 -1.93
C ILE A 104 3.13 -2.52 -0.70
N TRP A 105 3.62 -3.76 -0.83
CA TRP A 105 3.69 -4.74 0.25
C TRP A 105 5.14 -5.17 0.46
N VAL A 106 5.58 -5.17 1.71
CA VAL A 106 6.86 -5.73 2.11
C VAL A 106 6.57 -6.87 3.08
N SER A 107 7.04 -8.08 2.75
CA SER A 107 6.67 -9.27 3.53
C SER A 107 7.79 -10.29 3.69
N ALA A 108 7.67 -11.06 4.77
CA ALA A 108 8.46 -12.25 5.06
C ALA A 108 7.61 -13.22 5.89
N GLY A 109 7.56 -14.49 5.47
CA GLY A 109 6.71 -15.48 6.12
C GLY A 109 5.25 -15.03 6.19
N ASN A 110 4.71 -14.93 7.41
CA ASN A 110 3.35 -14.44 7.65
C ASN A 110 3.30 -12.97 8.14
N ASN A 111 4.39 -12.23 8.02
CA ASN A 111 4.45 -10.81 8.38
C ASN A 111 4.32 -9.92 7.15
N PHE A 112 3.45 -8.92 7.23
CA PHE A 112 3.19 -7.98 6.14
C PHE A 112 3.14 -6.56 6.69
N ILE A 113 3.77 -5.65 5.97
CA ILE A 113 3.61 -4.20 6.13
C ILE A 113 3.28 -3.60 4.76
N GLU A 114 2.33 -2.69 4.76
CA GLU A 114 1.67 -2.15 3.57
C GLU A 114 1.58 -0.63 3.68
N ALA A 115 1.79 0.05 2.56
CA ALA A 115 1.56 1.48 2.44
C ALA A 115 1.05 1.82 1.03
N GLY A 116 0.11 2.74 0.96
CA GLY A 116 -0.53 3.11 -0.30
C GLY A 116 -1.61 4.17 -0.12
N TRP A 117 -2.48 4.26 -1.11
CA TRP A 117 -3.72 5.01 -1.02
C TRP A 117 -4.93 4.11 -1.21
N HIS A 118 -6.04 4.46 -0.58
CA HIS A 118 -7.32 3.78 -0.79
C HIS A 118 -8.51 4.72 -0.66
N VAL A 119 -9.62 4.34 -1.29
CA VAL A 119 -10.95 4.91 -1.04
C VAL A 119 -11.72 3.88 -0.22
N SER A 120 -12.05 4.23 1.01
CA SER A 120 -12.68 3.31 1.98
C SER A 120 -13.73 4.02 2.83
N PRO A 121 -14.97 4.14 2.34
CA PRO A 121 -16.07 4.76 3.09
C PRO A 121 -16.35 4.06 4.41
N LYS A 122 -16.11 2.74 4.47
CA LYS A 122 -16.21 1.97 5.71
C LYS A 122 -15.23 2.49 6.78
N LEU A 123 -14.05 2.96 6.39
CA LEU A 123 -13.04 3.43 7.32
C LEU A 123 -13.18 4.92 7.66
N TYR A 124 -13.53 5.78 6.70
CA TYR A 124 -13.44 7.24 6.85
C TYR A 124 -14.76 8.01 6.83
N ASN A 125 -15.88 7.33 6.53
CA ASN A 125 -17.18 7.99 6.34
C ASN A 125 -17.24 9.00 5.18
N ASP A 126 -16.36 8.86 4.19
CA ASP A 126 -16.34 9.67 2.99
C ASP A 126 -15.92 8.86 1.75
N GLU A 127 -15.80 9.53 0.61
CA GLU A 127 -15.39 8.94 -0.66
C GLU A 127 -14.11 9.62 -1.19
N HIS A 128 -13.22 10.04 -0.29
CA HIS A 128 -11.94 10.61 -0.67
C HIS A 128 -10.86 9.53 -0.80
N THR A 129 -9.77 9.87 -1.50
CA THR A 129 -8.56 9.07 -1.53
C THR A 129 -7.74 9.37 -0.28
N HIS A 130 -7.49 8.38 0.56
CA HIS A 130 -6.70 8.52 1.77
C HIS A 130 -5.38 7.76 1.68
N LEU A 131 -4.31 8.36 2.20
CA LEU A 131 -3.09 7.64 2.56
C LEU A 131 -3.42 6.57 3.61
N PHE A 132 -2.86 5.38 3.50
CA PHE A 132 -2.99 4.38 4.55
C PHE A 132 -1.70 3.60 4.78
N VAL A 133 -1.63 3.03 5.97
CA VAL A 133 -0.69 1.98 6.30
C VAL A 133 -1.46 0.78 6.85
N LEU A 134 -1.02 -0.43 6.56
CA LEU A 134 -1.58 -1.65 7.12
C LEU A 134 -0.45 -2.60 7.55
N TRP A 135 -0.69 -3.37 8.60
CA TRP A 135 0.27 -4.40 9.00
C TRP A 135 -0.39 -5.60 9.68
N THR A 136 0.31 -6.72 9.64
CA THR A 136 -0.03 -7.97 10.34
C THR A 136 1.25 -8.74 10.69
N SER A 137 1.24 -9.40 11.84
CA SER A 137 2.32 -10.31 12.28
C SER A 137 1.94 -11.79 12.17
N ASP A 138 0.73 -12.12 11.74
CA ASP A 138 0.19 -13.49 11.82
C ASP A 138 -0.63 -13.91 10.59
N GLY A 139 -0.28 -13.37 9.42
CA GLY A 139 -0.88 -13.73 8.14
C GLY A 139 -2.32 -13.28 7.99
N TYR A 140 -2.65 -12.09 8.49
CA TYR A 140 -3.99 -11.49 8.51
C TYR A 140 -4.99 -12.25 9.38
N THR A 141 -4.53 -13.07 10.32
CA THR A 141 -5.40 -13.51 11.42
C THR A 141 -5.82 -12.28 12.24
N HIS A 142 -4.86 -11.38 12.46
CA HIS A 142 -5.06 -10.04 12.96
C HIS A 142 -4.24 -9.05 12.12
N PHE A 143 -4.90 -8.00 11.64
CA PHE A 143 -4.24 -6.89 10.98
C PHE A 143 -4.80 -5.57 11.47
N CYS A 144 -4.13 -4.50 11.08
CA CYS A 144 -4.39 -3.18 11.62
C CYS A 144 -4.18 -2.10 10.58
N TYR A 145 -5.22 -1.31 10.34
CA TYR A 145 -5.12 -0.07 9.58
C TYR A 145 -4.62 1.07 10.46
N ASN A 146 -3.71 1.88 9.92
CA ASN A 146 -3.28 3.14 10.49
C ASN A 146 -2.86 3.00 11.97
N VAL A 147 -3.35 3.88 12.82
CA VAL A 147 -3.14 3.89 14.28
C VAL A 147 -4.37 3.36 15.04
N ILE A 148 -5.29 2.65 14.37
CA ILE A 148 -6.54 2.18 14.97
C ILE A 148 -6.29 1.16 16.08
N CYS A 149 -5.20 0.40 15.97
CA CYS A 149 -4.74 -0.50 17.01
C CYS A 149 -3.26 -0.25 17.36
N PRO A 150 -2.79 -0.71 18.54
CA PRO A 150 -1.40 -0.55 18.93
C PRO A 150 -0.44 -1.29 18.01
N GLY A 151 0.59 -0.60 17.51
CA GLY A 151 1.71 -1.20 16.80
C GLY A 151 2.44 -0.21 15.91
N PHE A 152 1.71 0.49 15.03
CA PHE A 152 2.29 1.58 14.25
C PHE A 152 2.48 2.83 15.11
N ILE A 153 3.66 3.45 15.04
CA ILE A 153 3.99 4.67 15.79
C ILE A 153 4.10 5.83 14.81
N GLN A 154 3.13 6.74 14.86
CA GLN A 154 3.14 7.96 14.04
C GLN A 154 4.17 8.95 14.56
N MET A 155 4.85 9.63 13.63
CA MET A 155 5.96 10.55 13.90
C MET A 155 5.75 11.94 13.34
N SER A 156 5.13 12.05 12.15
CA SER A 156 4.92 13.34 11.50
C SER A 156 3.85 14.16 12.22
N LYS A 157 4.07 15.48 12.27
CA LYS A 157 3.13 16.47 12.82
C LYS A 157 2.12 16.98 11.79
N ASN A 158 2.35 16.67 10.52
CA ASN A 158 1.65 17.28 9.39
C ASN A 158 0.98 16.25 8.49
N ILE A 159 1.54 15.04 8.41
CA ILE A 159 1.01 13.96 7.58
C ILE A 159 0.70 12.77 8.48
N ALA A 160 -0.57 12.40 8.57
CA ALA A 160 -1.01 11.20 9.28
C ALA A 160 -1.46 10.10 8.29
N PRO A 161 -1.27 8.82 8.60
CA PRO A 161 -2.07 7.78 7.96
C PRO A 161 -3.56 8.07 8.13
N GLY A 162 -4.33 7.96 7.06
CA GLY A 162 -5.72 8.42 6.98
C GLY A 162 -5.87 9.87 6.51
N SER A 163 -4.80 10.58 6.14
CA SER A 163 -4.92 11.90 5.51
C SER A 163 -5.49 11.80 4.10
N ILE A 164 -6.34 12.76 3.73
CA ILE A 164 -6.84 12.93 2.37
C ILE A 164 -5.67 13.36 1.48
N LEU A 165 -5.53 12.67 0.34
CA LEU A 165 -4.58 12.97 -0.72
C LEU A 165 -5.30 13.76 -1.82
N ASN A 166 -4.87 15.00 -2.03
CA ASN A 166 -5.43 15.90 -3.03
C ASN A 166 -4.32 16.81 -3.59
N PRO A 167 -4.35 17.20 -4.88
CA PRO A 167 -5.24 16.74 -5.96
C PRO A 167 -5.04 15.26 -6.38
N VAL A 168 -6.08 14.69 -7.01
CA VAL A 168 -6.05 13.37 -7.66
C VAL A 168 -6.07 13.49 -9.18
N SER A 169 -5.61 12.46 -9.89
CA SER A 169 -5.49 12.46 -11.36
C SER A 169 -6.84 12.48 -12.06
N THR A 170 -6.82 12.98 -13.29
CA THR A 170 -7.99 13.03 -14.18
C THR A 170 -7.69 12.33 -15.50
N TYR A 171 -8.70 11.69 -16.09
CA TYR A 171 -8.54 10.98 -17.35
C TYR A 171 -8.10 11.93 -18.46
N ASN A 172 -6.95 11.64 -19.07
CA ASN A 172 -6.32 12.43 -20.11
C ASN A 172 -6.07 13.91 -19.72
N GLY A 173 -5.90 14.16 -18.42
CA GLY A 173 -5.68 15.49 -17.85
C GLY A 173 -4.51 15.51 -16.85
N ALA A 174 -4.62 16.37 -15.84
CA ALA A 174 -3.60 16.48 -14.80
C ALA A 174 -3.37 15.12 -14.11
N GLN A 175 -2.10 14.73 -13.99
CA GLN A 175 -1.67 13.52 -13.30
C GLN A 175 -0.99 13.91 -12.00
N HIS A 176 -1.34 13.21 -10.93
CA HIS A 176 -0.80 13.42 -9.60
C HIS A 176 -0.24 12.11 -9.06
N GLU A 177 0.89 12.20 -8.37
CA GLU A 177 1.70 11.05 -7.98
C GLU A 177 2.30 11.23 -6.60
N ILE A 178 2.27 10.21 -5.76
CA ILE A 178 2.93 10.23 -4.46
C ILE A 178 4.11 9.26 -4.45
N TYR A 179 5.27 9.70 -3.93
CA TYR A 179 6.37 8.80 -3.63
C TYR A 179 6.18 8.17 -2.26
N LEU A 180 6.34 6.86 -2.17
CA LEU A 180 6.30 6.09 -0.93
C LEU A 180 7.56 5.24 -0.80
N SER A 181 8.16 5.21 0.39
CA SER A 181 9.21 4.26 0.73
C SER A 181 8.94 3.57 2.07
N ILE A 182 9.29 2.29 2.14
CA ILE A 182 9.34 1.49 3.36
C ILE A 182 10.78 1.01 3.51
N VAL A 183 11.45 1.37 4.61
CA VAL A 183 12.88 1.14 4.82
C VAL A 183 13.13 0.60 6.22
N LYS A 184 13.95 -0.43 6.34
CA LYS A 184 14.43 -0.94 7.62
C LYS A 184 15.57 -0.05 8.12
N ASP A 185 15.38 0.58 9.27
CA ASP A 185 16.40 1.38 9.95
C ASP A 185 17.57 0.48 10.39
N ALA A 186 18.78 0.82 9.97
CA ALA A 186 19.97 0.02 10.21
C ALA A 186 20.44 0.02 11.68
N THR A 187 20.03 1.02 12.47
CA THR A 187 20.48 1.21 13.85
C THR A 187 19.59 0.49 14.82
N ASN A 188 18.27 0.69 14.73
CA ASN A 188 17.33 0.09 15.67
C ASN A 188 16.60 -1.14 15.09
N GLY A 189 16.55 -1.30 13.77
CA GLY A 189 15.91 -2.40 13.06
C GLY A 189 14.42 -2.21 12.78
N ASP A 190 13.83 -1.06 13.13
CA ASP A 190 12.43 -0.75 12.89
C ASP A 190 12.17 -0.50 11.40
N TRP A 191 10.93 -0.73 10.95
CA TRP A 191 10.52 -0.43 9.57
C TRP A 191 9.88 0.96 9.52
N VAL A 192 10.51 1.88 8.82
CA VAL A 192 10.10 3.27 8.65
C VAL A 192 9.35 3.43 7.34
N VAL A 193 8.25 4.17 7.35
CA VAL A 193 7.52 4.56 6.15
C VAL A 193 7.66 6.06 5.92
N ARG A 194 7.95 6.44 4.67
CA ARG A 194 8.16 7.83 4.24
C ARG A 194 7.29 8.15 3.04
N VAL A 195 6.94 9.43 2.94
CA VAL A 195 6.07 9.98 1.90
C VAL A 195 6.68 11.26 1.36
N GLY A 196 6.62 11.50 0.06
CA GLY A 196 7.14 12.73 -0.54
C GLY A 196 7.05 12.74 -2.05
N GLU A 197 8.08 13.30 -2.68
CA GLU A 197 8.29 13.32 -4.13
C GLU A 197 9.52 12.50 -4.51
N ASP A 198 9.51 11.86 -5.69
CA ASP A 198 10.66 11.08 -6.15
C ASP A 198 11.87 12.02 -6.36
N GLN A 199 13.00 11.70 -5.72
CA GLN A 199 14.20 12.55 -5.70
C GLN A 199 14.01 13.92 -5.02
N GLY A 200 12.89 14.12 -4.32
CA GLY A 200 12.59 15.31 -3.54
C GLY A 200 12.69 15.07 -2.03
N ASP A 201 12.09 15.98 -1.26
CA ASP A 201 12.03 15.86 0.20
C ASP A 201 11.05 14.76 0.62
N GLU A 202 11.48 13.95 1.59
CA GLU A 202 10.67 12.87 2.19
C GLU A 202 10.32 13.21 3.64
N VAL A 203 9.07 12.91 4.01
CA VAL A 203 8.58 13.02 5.38
C VAL A 203 8.40 11.63 5.97
N VAL A 204 9.04 11.37 7.10
CA VAL A 204 8.80 10.17 7.90
C VAL A 204 7.43 10.27 8.56
N ILE A 205 6.44 9.52 8.08
CA ILE A 205 5.09 9.54 8.67
C ILE A 205 5.01 8.70 9.93
N GLY A 206 5.82 7.64 10.03
CA GLY A 206 5.88 6.77 11.20
C GLY A 206 6.70 5.50 10.96
N PHE A 207 6.61 4.56 11.89
CA PHE A 207 7.33 3.30 11.82
C PHE A 207 6.61 2.15 12.53
N TRP A 208 6.94 0.94 12.11
CA TRP A 208 6.60 -0.30 12.81
C TRP A 208 7.81 -0.80 13.60
N PRO A 209 7.73 -0.91 14.93
CA PRO A 209 8.77 -1.49 15.74
C PRO A 209 9.10 -2.92 15.31
N LYS A 210 10.38 -3.27 15.25
CA LYS A 210 10.80 -4.61 14.79
C LYS A 210 10.22 -5.77 15.59
N HIS A 211 9.94 -5.53 16.88
CA HIS A 211 9.46 -6.55 17.81
C HIS A 211 8.00 -6.95 17.57
N LEU A 212 7.28 -6.24 16.70
CA LEU A 212 5.96 -6.69 16.22
C LEU A 212 6.07 -7.95 15.36
N PHE A 213 7.26 -8.25 14.83
CA PHE A 213 7.45 -9.21 13.77
C PHE A 213 8.41 -10.32 14.20
N ASN A 214 8.12 -11.54 13.75
CA ASN A 214 8.99 -12.71 13.92
C ASN A 214 9.79 -13.03 12.64
N TYR A 215 9.32 -12.61 11.47
CA TYR A 215 9.99 -12.78 10.18
C TYR A 215 10.58 -11.46 9.66
N LEU A 216 9.79 -10.38 9.64
CA LEU A 216 10.27 -9.04 9.23
C LEU A 216 11.29 -8.44 10.21
N ILE A 217 11.55 -9.10 11.35
CA ILE A 217 12.58 -8.69 12.30
C ILE A 217 13.98 -8.63 11.66
N GLU A 218 14.30 -9.57 10.75
CA GLU A 218 15.59 -9.59 10.06
C GLU A 218 15.56 -8.77 8.76
N ARG A 219 14.67 -9.14 7.85
CA ARG A 219 14.53 -8.56 6.50
C ARG A 219 13.25 -9.06 5.85
N ALA A 220 12.86 -8.41 4.76
CA ALA A 220 11.84 -8.92 3.88
C ALA A 220 12.44 -9.90 2.86
N THR A 221 11.59 -10.81 2.38
CA THR A 221 11.92 -11.77 1.32
C THR A 221 11.11 -11.51 0.06
N THR A 222 9.98 -10.84 0.20
CA THR A 222 9.01 -10.59 -0.85
C THR A 222 8.66 -9.11 -0.91
N LEU A 223 8.58 -8.59 -2.13
CA LEU A 223 8.09 -7.26 -2.44
C LEU A 223 7.00 -7.39 -3.50
N GLN A 224 5.83 -6.82 -3.24
CA GLN A 224 4.72 -6.77 -4.19
C GLN A 224 4.25 -5.32 -4.38
N TRP A 225 3.56 -5.09 -5.48
CA TRP A 225 2.91 -3.82 -5.82
C TRP A 225 1.71 -4.09 -6.76
N GLY A 226 0.78 -3.15 -6.83
CA GLY A 226 -0.45 -3.28 -7.61
C GLY A 226 -1.68 -2.71 -6.90
N GLY A 227 -2.85 -3.11 -7.39
CA GLY A 227 -4.13 -2.64 -6.90
C GLY A 227 -5.08 -3.76 -6.50
N GLU A 228 -6.04 -3.39 -5.66
CA GLU A 228 -7.09 -4.29 -5.17
C GLU A 228 -8.45 -3.60 -5.17
N ILE A 229 -9.48 -4.42 -5.23
CA ILE A 229 -10.86 -4.03 -4.92
C ILE A 229 -11.54 -5.15 -4.15
N HIS A 230 -12.28 -4.77 -3.13
CA HIS A 230 -13.03 -5.69 -2.28
C HIS A 230 -14.39 -5.12 -1.95
N GLY A 231 -15.36 -5.99 -1.73
CA GLY A 231 -16.68 -5.64 -1.22
C GLY A 231 -17.79 -6.36 -1.98
N PRO A 232 -19.05 -5.99 -1.74
CA PRO A 232 -20.18 -6.64 -2.41
C PRO A 232 -20.16 -6.35 -3.92
N THR A 233 -20.52 -7.34 -4.73
CA THR A 233 -20.73 -7.20 -6.18
C THR A 233 -21.70 -6.04 -6.46
N PRO A 234 -21.36 -5.07 -7.32
CA PRO A 234 -20.80 -5.20 -8.67
C PRO A 234 -19.48 -4.42 -8.81
N LEU A 235 -18.36 -5.08 -8.54
CA LEU A 235 -17.03 -4.46 -8.43
C LEU A 235 -16.43 -4.20 -9.82
N PRO A 236 -16.51 -2.97 -10.33
CA PRO A 236 -15.29 -2.33 -10.83
C PRO A 236 -15.24 -0.83 -10.59
N GLU A 237 -14.28 -0.39 -9.80
CA GLU A 237 -13.08 0.22 -10.38
C GLU A 237 -11.90 -0.02 -9.43
N MET A 238 -10.68 0.10 -9.93
CA MET A 238 -9.47 -0.27 -9.21
C MET A 238 -8.58 0.97 -9.09
N GLY A 239 -7.68 1.17 -10.04
CA GLY A 239 -7.06 2.49 -10.20
C GLY A 239 -8.03 3.47 -10.86
N SER A 240 -7.72 3.87 -12.09
CA SER A 240 -8.53 4.81 -12.86
C SER A 240 -9.82 4.23 -13.44
N GLY A 241 -10.07 2.93 -13.28
CA GLY A 241 -11.14 2.23 -14.00
C GLY A 241 -10.84 2.01 -15.50
N HIS A 242 -9.60 2.22 -15.96
CA HIS A 242 -9.22 2.02 -17.36
C HIS A 242 -8.22 0.88 -17.54
N PHE A 243 -8.24 0.27 -18.72
CA PHE A 243 -7.34 -0.82 -19.03
C PHE A 243 -5.90 -0.32 -19.28
N PRO A 244 -4.86 -1.10 -18.93
CA PRO A 244 -3.46 -0.75 -19.14
C PRO A 244 -3.09 -0.35 -20.57
N GLN A 245 -3.81 -0.89 -21.57
CA GLN A 245 -3.58 -0.60 -22.99
C GLN A 245 -3.81 0.88 -23.34
N GLU A 246 -4.57 1.61 -22.54
CA GLU A 246 -4.79 3.04 -22.72
C GLU A 246 -3.56 3.89 -22.35
N GLY A 247 -2.62 3.34 -21.59
CA GLY A 247 -1.34 3.97 -21.28
C GLY A 247 -1.40 5.06 -20.19
N PHE A 248 -0.28 5.75 -20.03
CA PHE A 248 -0.12 6.85 -19.06
C PHE A 248 -1.09 8.00 -19.35
N GLY A 249 -1.54 8.69 -18.30
CA GLY A 249 -2.56 9.72 -18.39
C GLY A 249 -4.00 9.18 -18.34
N LYS A 250 -4.19 7.87 -18.51
CA LYS A 250 -5.50 7.22 -18.61
C LYS A 250 -5.62 6.02 -17.68
N ALA A 251 -4.70 5.07 -17.81
CA ALA A 251 -4.60 3.93 -16.91
C ALA A 251 -3.86 4.32 -15.63
N SER A 252 -4.24 3.69 -14.52
CA SER A 252 -3.50 3.83 -13.27
C SER A 252 -2.16 3.12 -13.35
N TYR A 253 -1.17 3.65 -12.65
CA TYR A 253 0.16 3.06 -12.62
C TYR A 253 0.85 3.15 -11.27
N ILE A 254 1.81 2.24 -11.12
CA ILE A 254 2.87 2.29 -10.14
C ILE A 254 4.17 2.33 -10.93
N SER A 255 5.01 3.33 -10.69
CA SER A 255 6.27 3.51 -11.40
C SER A 255 7.44 3.64 -10.44
N LYS A 256 8.66 3.73 -10.98
CA LYS A 256 9.89 3.85 -10.20
C LYS A 256 9.98 2.77 -9.11
N ILE A 257 9.61 1.54 -9.47
CA ILE A 257 9.64 0.40 -8.56
C ILE A 257 11.09 0.08 -8.24
N ARG A 258 11.50 0.34 -7.00
CA ARG A 258 12.87 0.15 -6.54
C ARG A 258 12.94 -0.69 -5.28
N VAL A 259 14.08 -1.34 -5.13
CA VAL A 259 14.40 -2.21 -3.99
C VAL A 259 15.73 -1.78 -3.38
N MET A 260 15.81 -1.86 -2.05
CA MET A 260 17.04 -1.66 -1.27
C MET A 260 17.51 -3.02 -0.76
N ASN A 261 18.64 -3.49 -1.27
CA ASN A 261 19.18 -4.81 -0.93
C ASN A 261 20.29 -4.80 0.13
N GLN A 262 20.72 -3.62 0.58
CA GLN A 262 21.78 -3.46 1.56
C GLN A 262 21.28 -2.61 2.73
N LEU A 263 21.32 -3.16 3.95
CA LEU A 263 20.78 -2.48 5.13
C LEU A 263 21.52 -1.18 5.47
N ARG A 264 22.86 -1.17 5.35
CA ARG A 264 23.71 -0.03 5.77
C ARG A 264 23.90 1.03 4.68
N GLN A 265 23.27 0.86 3.53
CA GLN A 265 23.31 1.82 2.43
C GLN A 265 21.87 2.07 2.01
N GLU A 266 21.33 3.24 2.33
CA GLU A 266 20.01 3.68 1.86
C GLU A 266 20.05 4.00 0.36
N ASN A 267 20.36 2.99 -0.46
CA ASN A 267 20.47 3.08 -1.90
C ASN A 267 19.43 2.18 -2.56
N PHE A 268 18.47 2.83 -3.22
CA PHE A 268 17.44 2.19 -4.01
C PHE A 268 17.91 1.95 -5.44
N ARG A 269 17.82 0.70 -5.91
CA ARG A 269 18.00 0.39 -7.33
C ARG A 269 16.67 0.06 -7.98
N ASN A 270 16.52 0.39 -9.26
CA ASN A 270 15.37 -0.07 -10.03
C ASN A 270 15.33 -1.61 -10.04
N VAL A 271 14.14 -2.16 -9.79
CA VAL A 271 13.86 -3.57 -10.06
C VAL A 271 13.91 -3.77 -11.57
N THR A 272 14.48 -4.86 -12.08
CA THR A 272 14.44 -5.17 -13.52
C THR A 272 13.28 -6.10 -13.85
N LEU A 273 12.80 -6.08 -15.10
CA LEU A 273 11.72 -6.98 -15.53
C LEU A 273 12.04 -8.47 -15.32
N LYS A 274 13.33 -8.85 -15.37
CA LYS A 274 13.80 -10.23 -15.14
C LYS A 274 13.65 -10.69 -13.68
N GLU A 275 13.60 -9.74 -12.73
CA GLU A 275 13.46 -10.04 -11.29
C GLU A 275 12.01 -10.21 -10.87
N ILE A 276 11.05 -9.84 -11.71
CA ILE A 276 9.62 -10.02 -11.44
C ILE A 276 9.30 -11.50 -11.55
N THR A 277 9.06 -12.13 -10.39
CA THR A 277 8.82 -13.58 -10.32
C THR A 277 7.35 -13.96 -10.34
N SER A 278 6.45 -13.00 -10.10
CA SER A 278 5.01 -13.23 -10.02
C SER A 278 4.21 -12.07 -10.60
N GLN A 279 3.16 -12.41 -11.35
CA GLN A 279 2.06 -11.52 -11.72
C GLN A 279 0.75 -12.29 -11.46
N TYR A 280 -0.22 -11.62 -10.86
CA TYR A 280 -1.49 -12.23 -10.49
C TYR A 280 -2.66 -11.29 -10.79
N ILE A 281 -3.60 -11.83 -11.57
CA ILE A 281 -4.87 -11.20 -11.91
C ILE A 281 -5.91 -12.32 -11.81
N ASP A 282 -6.87 -12.19 -10.90
CA ASP A 282 -7.83 -13.27 -10.64
C ASP A 282 -9.04 -13.23 -11.57
N VAL A 283 -9.43 -12.05 -12.05
CA VAL A 283 -10.52 -11.85 -13.03
C VAL A 283 -10.03 -11.07 -14.25
N PRO A 284 -9.25 -11.70 -15.16
CA PRO A 284 -8.59 -11.02 -16.29
C PRO A 284 -9.55 -10.42 -17.33
N ASN A 285 -10.82 -10.83 -17.31
CA ASN A 285 -11.89 -10.23 -18.11
C ASN A 285 -12.34 -8.87 -17.56
N CYS A 286 -12.09 -8.60 -16.26
CA CYS A 286 -12.55 -7.42 -15.53
C CYS A 286 -11.39 -6.45 -15.25
N TYR A 287 -10.22 -6.96 -14.85
CA TYR A 287 -9.00 -6.18 -14.64
C TYR A 287 -7.84 -6.73 -15.46
N LYS A 288 -6.93 -5.85 -15.85
CA LYS A 288 -5.69 -6.22 -16.52
C LYS A 288 -4.52 -5.52 -15.86
N SER A 289 -3.33 -6.06 -16.07
CA SER A 289 -2.09 -5.34 -15.81
C SER A 289 -1.09 -5.56 -16.93
N SER A 290 -0.15 -4.64 -17.05
CA SER A 290 1.03 -4.78 -17.89
C SER A 290 2.24 -4.24 -17.15
N MET A 291 3.40 -4.86 -17.40
CA MET A 291 4.69 -4.39 -16.90
C MET A 291 5.47 -3.74 -18.02
N GLY A 292 6.25 -2.72 -17.69
CA GLY A 292 7.19 -2.12 -18.62
C GLY A 292 8.37 -1.48 -17.89
N GLN A 293 9.33 -1.03 -18.68
CA GLN A 293 10.50 -0.33 -18.17
C GLN A 293 10.89 0.78 -19.13
N SER A 294 11.15 1.98 -18.60
CA SER A 294 11.69 3.11 -19.36
C SER A 294 12.65 3.91 -18.48
N GLU A 295 13.44 4.79 -19.11
CA GLU A 295 14.35 5.69 -18.38
C GLU A 295 13.55 6.65 -17.46
N GLU A 296 12.52 7.27 -18.02
CA GLU A 296 11.67 8.23 -17.30
C GLU A 296 10.85 7.58 -16.19
N ARG A 297 10.32 6.37 -16.38
CA ARG A 297 9.40 5.73 -15.42
C ARG A 297 10.03 4.62 -14.59
N GLY A 298 11.31 4.32 -14.83
CA GLY A 298 11.95 3.14 -14.24
C GLY A 298 11.16 1.89 -14.62
N THR A 299 11.11 0.91 -13.72
CA THR A 299 10.17 -0.21 -13.85
C THR A 299 8.81 0.22 -13.36
N TYR A 300 7.78 -0.09 -14.14
CA TYR A 300 6.41 0.32 -13.87
C TYR A 300 5.40 -0.79 -14.18
N MET A 301 4.25 -0.66 -13.55
CA MET A 301 3.05 -1.46 -13.76
C MET A 301 1.91 -0.53 -14.10
N LEU A 302 1.21 -0.79 -15.21
CA LEU A 302 -0.09 -0.21 -15.50
C LEU A 302 -1.16 -1.23 -15.09
N PHE A 303 -2.24 -0.80 -14.46
CA PHE A 303 -3.28 -1.70 -13.97
C PHE A 303 -4.65 -1.02 -13.93
N GLY A 304 -5.69 -1.84 -14.00
CA GLY A 304 -7.08 -1.40 -13.91
C GLY A 304 -7.98 -2.09 -14.93
N GLY A 305 -9.20 -1.60 -15.03
CA GLY A 305 -10.18 -2.07 -16.01
C GLY A 305 -11.57 -1.51 -15.68
N PRO A 306 -12.39 -1.22 -16.71
CA PRO A 306 -13.72 -0.64 -16.53
C PRO A 306 -14.76 -1.65 -16.00
N GLY A 307 -14.34 -2.90 -15.82
CA GLY A 307 -15.21 -4.04 -15.58
C GLY A 307 -15.32 -4.96 -16.79
N GLY A 308 -16.35 -5.79 -16.77
CA GLY A 308 -16.56 -6.89 -17.71
C GLY A 308 -17.26 -8.03 -16.97
N ASP A 309 -16.95 -9.26 -17.34
CA ASP A 309 -17.31 -10.42 -16.51
C ASP A 309 -16.33 -10.51 -15.33
N CYS A 310 -16.76 -9.99 -14.18
CA CYS A 310 -15.99 -10.01 -12.93
C CYS A 310 -16.30 -11.27 -12.10
N LEU A 311 -17.02 -12.25 -12.65
CA LEU A 311 -17.17 -13.56 -12.03
C LEU A 311 -15.89 -14.37 -12.26
N ARG A 312 -15.43 -15.07 -11.23
CA ARG A 312 -14.33 -16.04 -11.39
C ARG A 312 -14.80 -17.16 -12.30
N THR A 313 -14.02 -17.48 -13.32
CA THR A 313 -14.28 -18.64 -14.19
C THR A 313 -14.38 -19.91 -13.36
N PRO A 314 -15.46 -20.72 -13.49
CA PRO A 314 -15.59 -21.99 -12.78
C PRO A 314 -14.38 -22.88 -13.05
N GLY A 315 -13.68 -23.30 -11.99
CA GLY A 315 -12.42 -24.07 -12.08
C GLY A 315 -11.22 -23.42 -11.40
N GLN A 316 -11.26 -22.10 -11.17
CA GLN A 316 -10.38 -21.45 -10.19
C GLN A 316 -10.99 -21.63 -8.79
N THR A 317 -10.64 -22.74 -8.13
CA THR A 317 -11.21 -23.12 -6.83
C THR A 317 -11.10 -21.99 -5.80
N SER A 318 -12.24 -21.57 -5.24
CA SER A 318 -12.28 -20.88 -3.97
C SER A 318 -11.84 -21.85 -2.88
N SER A 319 -10.55 -21.88 -2.59
CA SER A 319 -10.12 -22.39 -1.30
C SER A 319 -9.54 -21.22 -0.53
N LYS A 320 -9.82 -21.20 0.78
CA LYS A 320 -9.13 -20.40 1.80
C LYS A 320 -7.59 -20.42 1.64
N LYS A 321 -7.04 -21.33 0.81
CA LYS A 321 -5.64 -21.41 0.44
C LYS A 321 -5.18 -20.38 -0.59
N ILE A 322 -5.99 -19.68 -1.39
CA ILE A 322 -5.43 -18.69 -2.36
C ILE A 322 -4.87 -17.44 -1.65
N LYS A 323 -5.46 -17.03 -0.52
CA LYS A 323 -4.85 -16.06 0.42
C LYS A 323 -3.43 -16.47 0.85
N HIS A 324 -3.12 -17.76 0.81
CA HIS A 324 -1.86 -18.34 1.27
C HIS A 324 -1.06 -19.08 0.18
N HIS A 325 -1.56 -19.24 -1.05
CA HIS A 325 -0.85 -20.00 -2.09
C HIS A 325 0.09 -19.10 -2.90
N PHE A 326 -0.22 -17.80 -2.99
CA PHE A 326 0.74 -16.78 -3.44
C PHE A 326 1.63 -16.27 -2.30
N LEU A 327 1.20 -16.42 -1.03
CA LEU A 327 1.87 -15.89 0.16
C LEU A 327 2.62 -16.92 1.03
N LEU A 328 2.42 -18.24 0.87
CA LEU A 328 3.01 -19.28 1.74
C LEU A 328 3.42 -20.60 1.04
N ASN A 329 3.34 -20.75 -0.29
CA ASN A 329 3.84 -21.97 -0.92
C ASN A 329 5.38 -21.99 -1.05
N SER A 330 6.05 -22.31 0.06
CA SER A 330 7.23 -23.19 0.06
C SER A 330 7.54 -23.67 1.50
N SER A 331 6.63 -24.45 2.09
CA SER A 331 6.95 -25.29 3.25
C SER A 331 7.08 -26.75 2.81
N PHE A 332 8.28 -27.30 3.01
CA PHE A 332 8.59 -28.70 3.31
C PHE A 332 8.00 -29.78 2.37
N ASN A 333 8.82 -30.25 1.44
CA ASN A 333 8.90 -31.68 1.17
C ASN A 333 10.24 -32.17 1.73
N SER A 334 10.20 -32.77 2.91
CA SER A 334 11.21 -33.70 3.38
C SER A 334 10.98 -35.04 2.67
N HIS A 335 11.90 -35.42 1.79
CA HIS A 335 12.44 -36.77 1.70
C HIS A 335 13.87 -36.68 1.18
#